data_AF-A0AAN5CNY7-F1
#
_entry.id   AF-A0AAN5CNY7-F1
#
_cell.length_a   1.000
_cell.length_b   1.000
_cell.length_c   1.000
_cell.angle_alpha   90.00
_cell.angle_beta   90.00
_cell.angle_gamma   90.00
#
_symmetry.space_group_name_H-M   'P 1'
#
loop_
_entity.id
_entity.type
_entity.pdbx_description
1 polymer ?
#
loop_
_entity_poly.entity_id
_entity_poly.type
_entity_poly.pdbx_seq_one_letter_code
_entity_poly.pdbx_strand_id
1 'polypeptide(L)'
;LPKEGTLVLTDSLWENVSKGVRMMERVCGVIHETCALAATQLSLLSGESNGFESTRVKEMVHNVVEKTYGKTPLDKVFQPIDKDVASLVAAIQAVHKTVDDGSLHLVNKLDNKYPPVIERAHTRKQAAAEAEGLRWQLEKKENEMVELKKVIKARIDDVSNYKLRLEMADARLEQCSKVDSQRETHLQSRIDELNIELKKQKNEYEETLDALQKELRNAEGENSELKERAKNMSKKALLQGIQSMEKDRAASPSRGTNPSVRNERGANSAEMAILENQLVETLNSLRRTTMEMRKAKATNSVLAPLAVANSVCGPFSLTESVKRRDSQLEAIEWEASQLSREESRYAFFTPNQTKSWKENEELRDKWNKDRDLFLFRVQCCRNRLNEYWARNHPGIEMPQLIRIEKKQRVFDESELNINSSTFKNICSKWGIATA
;
A
#
# COMPACT_ATOMS: atom_id res chain seq x y z
N LEU A 1 26.28 1.68 42.00
CA LEU A 1 25.31 2.46 41.20
C LEU A 1 24.36 3.15 42.18
N PRO A 2 24.23 4.49 42.14
CA PRO A 2 23.33 5.20 43.05
C PRO A 2 21.89 4.73 42.79
N LYS A 3 21.16 4.42 43.85
CA LYS A 3 19.76 3.99 43.78
C LYS A 3 18.91 5.15 43.23
N GLU A 4 17.88 4.82 42.46
CA GLU A 4 16.99 5.79 41.81
C GLU A 4 16.64 6.98 42.71
N GLY A 5 16.84 8.19 42.17
CA GLY A 5 16.45 9.46 42.84
C GLY A 5 17.54 10.21 43.62
N THR A 6 18.83 9.84 43.53
CA THR A 6 19.92 10.51 44.28
C THR A 6 20.94 11.30 43.43
N LEU A 7 20.75 11.40 42.12
CA LEU A 7 21.64 12.15 41.23
C LEU A 7 20.94 13.41 40.72
N VAL A 8 21.33 14.56 41.27
CA VAL A 8 20.98 15.86 40.68
C VAL A 8 22.19 16.31 39.86
N LEU A 9 21.97 16.54 38.57
CA LEU A 9 22.99 17.08 37.67
C LEU A 9 23.41 18.45 38.19
N THR A 10 24.71 18.67 38.39
CA THR A 10 25.20 20.00 38.77
C THR A 10 24.88 21.00 37.66
N ASP A 11 24.68 22.28 38.00
CA ASP A 11 24.36 23.31 36.99
C ASP A 11 25.44 23.37 35.89
N SER A 12 26.70 23.15 36.26
CA SER A 12 27.81 23.06 35.31
C SER A 12 27.73 21.83 34.40
N LEU A 13 27.32 20.68 34.93
CA LEU A 13 27.09 19.48 34.12
C LEU A 13 25.92 19.69 33.15
N TRP A 14 24.83 20.28 33.63
CA TRP A 14 23.66 20.61 32.81
C TRP A 14 24.00 21.62 31.71
N GLU A 15 24.81 22.63 32.01
CA GLU A 15 25.28 23.61 31.04
C GLU A 15 26.12 22.95 29.94
N ASN A 16 27.05 22.05 30.32
CA ASN A 16 27.88 21.32 29.36
C ASN A 16 27.06 20.33 28.51
N VAL A 17 26.09 19.62 29.10
CA VAL A 17 25.15 18.75 28.35
C VAL A 17 24.31 19.60 27.39
N SER A 18 23.72 20.70 27.86
CA SER A 18 22.90 21.60 27.04
C SER A 18 23.71 22.27 25.93
N LYS A 19 24.99 22.56 26.18
CA LYS A 19 25.93 23.06 25.16
C LYS A 19 26.21 21.97 24.13
N GLY A 20 26.49 20.74 24.56
CA GLY A 20 26.70 19.59 23.66
C GLY A 20 25.49 19.34 22.76
N VAL A 21 24.29 19.29 23.32
CA VAL A 21 23.04 19.11 22.55
C VAL A 21 22.88 20.20 21.49
N ARG A 22 23.07 21.48 21.87
CA ARG A 22 22.97 22.61 20.91
C ARG A 22 24.00 22.54 19.79
N MET A 23 25.25 22.15 20.06
CA MET A 23 26.28 22.01 19.02
C MET A 23 25.96 20.83 18.09
N MET A 24 25.48 19.72 18.65
CA MET A 24 25.06 18.55 17.88
C MET A 24 23.88 18.87 16.96
N GLU A 25 22.86 19.57 17.46
CA GLU A 25 21.71 20.02 16.67
C GLU A 25 22.13 20.91 15.50
N ARG A 26 23.08 21.83 15.71
CA ARG A 26 23.60 22.69 14.63
C ARG A 26 24.35 21.91 13.57
N VAL A 27 25.25 21.00 13.95
CA VAL A 27 26.01 20.18 13.00
C VAL A 27 25.08 19.26 12.21
N CYS A 28 24.16 18.57 12.89
CA CYS A 28 23.17 17.71 12.26
C CYS A 28 22.22 18.51 11.36
N GLY A 29 21.82 19.72 11.75
CA GLY A 29 20.97 20.60 10.95
C GLY A 29 21.62 20.96 9.61
N VAL A 30 22.91 21.33 9.63
CA VAL A 30 23.66 21.64 8.40
C VAL A 30 23.73 20.43 7.47
N ILE A 31 24.03 19.24 8.00
CA ILE A 31 24.07 17.99 7.22
C ILE A 31 22.69 17.68 6.65
N HIS A 32 21.64 17.76 7.47
CA HIS A 32 20.28 17.44 7.08
C HIS A 32 19.76 18.36 5.97
N GLU A 33 19.90 19.68 6.12
CA GLU A 33 19.49 20.64 5.10
C GLU A 33 20.30 20.49 3.82
N THR A 34 21.60 20.18 3.91
CA THR A 34 22.43 19.88 2.73
C THR A 34 21.93 18.64 2.00
N CYS A 35 21.59 17.56 2.74
CA CYS A 35 21.02 16.35 2.17
C CYS A 35 19.64 16.60 1.55
N ALA A 36 18.80 17.46 2.15
CA ALA A 36 17.50 17.83 1.60
C ALA A 36 17.64 18.61 0.28
N LEU A 37 18.57 19.57 0.22
CA LEU A 37 18.92 20.27 -1.02
C LEU A 37 19.46 19.29 -2.08
N ALA A 38 20.35 18.39 -1.70
CA ALA A 38 20.86 17.36 -2.60
C ALA A 38 19.75 16.45 -3.14
N ALA A 39 18.81 15.99 -2.30
CA ALA A 39 17.70 15.13 -2.71
C ALA A 39 16.75 15.82 -3.71
N THR A 40 16.43 17.10 -3.49
CA THR A 40 15.60 17.87 -4.44
C THR A 40 16.28 18.04 -5.79
N GLN A 41 17.59 18.32 -5.81
CA GLN A 41 18.34 18.46 -7.06
C GLN A 41 18.54 17.12 -7.77
N LEU A 42 18.71 16.03 -7.02
CA LEU A 42 18.86 14.69 -7.58
C LEU A 42 17.57 14.22 -8.25
N SER A 43 16.41 14.60 -7.70
CA SER A 43 15.09 14.28 -8.28
C SER A 43 14.82 15.00 -9.61
N LEU A 44 15.54 16.10 -9.88
CA LEU A 44 15.44 16.87 -11.13
C LEU A 44 16.40 16.36 -12.23
N LEU A 45 17.38 15.54 -11.86
CA LEU A 45 18.30 14.93 -12.81
C LEU A 45 17.66 13.63 -13.33
N SER A 46 17.14 13.67 -14.56
CA SER A 46 16.57 12.50 -15.24
C SER A 46 17.58 11.35 -15.27
N GLY A 47 17.14 10.18 -14.79
CA GLY A 47 17.93 9.01 -14.41
C GLY A 47 19.21 8.78 -15.22
N GLU A 48 20.35 8.87 -14.49
CA GLU A 48 21.67 8.25 -14.74
C GLU A 48 22.82 8.99 -13.99
N SER A 49 22.54 9.96 -13.12
CA SER A 49 23.61 10.59 -12.33
C SER A 49 24.04 9.72 -11.13
N ASN A 50 25.29 9.27 -11.09
CA ASN A 50 25.90 8.53 -9.98
C ASN A 50 26.21 9.38 -8.72
N GLY A 51 25.67 10.60 -8.62
CA GLY A 51 25.87 11.50 -7.49
C GLY A 51 26.29 12.91 -7.91
N PHE A 52 26.70 13.73 -6.94
CA PHE A 52 27.17 15.10 -7.15
C PHE A 52 28.69 15.17 -7.14
N GLU A 53 29.25 16.06 -7.97
CA GLU A 53 30.67 16.42 -7.90
C GLU A 53 31.01 17.08 -6.56
N SER A 54 32.24 16.89 -6.06
CA SER A 54 32.70 17.45 -4.78
C SER A 54 32.54 18.98 -4.69
N THR A 55 32.80 19.69 -5.79
CA THR A 55 32.59 21.14 -5.93
C THR A 55 31.13 21.52 -5.70
N ARG A 56 30.21 20.78 -6.33
CA ARG A 56 28.77 20.99 -6.20
C ARG A 56 28.26 20.70 -4.78
N VAL A 57 28.75 19.65 -4.13
CA VAL A 57 28.44 19.38 -2.72
C VAL A 57 28.94 20.51 -1.83
N LYS A 58 30.14 21.03 -2.09
CA LYS A 58 30.72 22.15 -1.34
C LYS A 58 29.88 23.43 -1.47
N GLU A 59 29.33 23.72 -2.65
CA GLU A 59 28.37 24.83 -2.85
C GLU A 59 27.06 24.63 -2.08
N MET A 60 26.53 23.40 -2.04
CA MET A 60 25.32 23.10 -1.27
C MET A 60 25.55 23.29 0.23
N VAL A 61 26.67 22.80 0.75
CA VAL A 61 27.07 23.04 2.15
C VAL A 61 27.25 24.54 2.39
N HIS A 62 27.85 25.27 1.46
CA HIS A 62 28.07 26.72 1.57
C HIS A 62 26.76 27.50 1.70
N ASN A 63 25.77 27.20 0.87
CA ASN A 63 24.45 27.81 0.95
C ASN A 63 23.76 27.57 2.31
N VAL A 64 23.93 26.38 2.90
CA VAL A 64 23.35 26.06 4.21
C VAL A 64 24.14 26.75 5.33
N VAL A 65 25.47 26.71 5.26
CA VAL A 65 26.35 27.38 6.22
C VAL A 65 26.12 28.89 6.25
N GLU A 66 25.88 29.54 5.10
CA GLU A 66 25.55 30.96 5.08
C GLU A 66 24.22 31.29 5.77
N LYS A 67 23.24 30.39 5.70
CA LYS A 67 21.97 30.54 6.42
C LYS A 67 22.13 30.34 7.92
N THR A 68 22.95 29.36 8.33
CA THR A 68 23.09 28.99 9.74
C THR A 68 24.08 29.87 10.50
N TYR A 69 25.20 30.28 9.88
CA TYR A 69 26.31 30.99 10.52
C TYR A 69 26.56 32.39 9.94
N GLY A 70 25.88 32.77 8.86
CA GLY A 70 26.10 34.02 8.15
C GLY A 70 27.20 33.92 7.08
N LYS A 71 27.47 35.05 6.41
CA LYS A 71 28.39 35.14 5.27
C LYS A 71 29.76 34.55 5.61
N THR A 72 30.12 33.48 4.90
CA THR A 72 31.38 32.75 5.06
C THR A 72 31.97 32.55 3.67
N PRO A 73 33.28 32.78 3.44
CA PRO A 73 33.83 32.58 2.10
C PRO A 73 33.90 31.07 1.78
N LEU A 74 33.71 30.71 0.50
CA LEU A 74 33.56 29.32 0.05
C LEU A 74 34.78 28.43 0.38
N ASP A 75 35.98 29.01 0.46
CA ASP A 75 37.21 28.34 0.87
C ASP A 75 37.20 27.90 2.34
N LYS A 76 36.44 28.57 3.21
CA LYS A 76 36.35 28.32 4.65
C LYS A 76 35.00 27.76 5.10
N VAL A 77 34.21 27.23 4.17
CA VAL A 77 32.85 26.74 4.44
C VAL A 77 32.77 25.70 5.58
N PHE A 78 33.79 24.86 5.74
CA PHE A 78 33.81 23.84 6.79
C PHE A 78 34.28 24.36 8.16
N GLN A 79 34.94 25.52 8.23
CA GLN A 79 35.50 26.03 9.50
C GLN A 79 34.45 26.26 10.61
N PRO A 80 33.24 26.80 10.32
CA PRO A 80 32.20 26.91 11.34
C PRO A 80 31.72 25.55 11.86
N ILE A 81 31.62 24.56 10.96
CA ILE A 81 31.21 23.19 11.29
C ILE A 81 32.29 22.53 12.17
N ASP A 82 33.55 22.63 11.77
CA ASP A 82 34.69 22.09 12.51
C ASP A 82 34.78 22.69 13.92
N LYS A 83 34.48 23.99 14.06
CA LYS A 83 34.43 24.67 15.35
C LYS A 83 33.30 24.13 16.24
N ASP A 84 32.12 23.90 15.69
CA ASP A 84 30.99 23.34 16.44
C ASP A 84 31.24 21.87 16.81
N VAL A 85 31.86 21.08 15.94
CA VAL A 85 32.30 19.70 16.22
C VAL A 85 33.38 19.67 17.31
N ALA A 86 34.39 20.53 17.24
CA ALA A 86 35.40 20.64 18.29
C ALA A 86 34.79 21.08 19.64
N SER A 87 33.81 21.99 19.60
CA SER A 87 33.09 22.46 20.79
C SER A 87 32.19 21.36 21.39
N LEU A 88 31.59 20.52 20.55
CA LEU A 88 30.83 19.34 20.95
C LEU A 88 31.74 18.33 21.66
N VAL A 89 32.89 17.99 21.07
CA VAL A 89 33.86 17.08 21.67
C VAL A 89 34.34 17.60 23.02
N ALA A 90 34.67 18.90 23.12
CA ALA A 90 35.08 19.50 24.38
C ALA A 90 33.97 19.48 25.45
N ALA A 91 32.71 19.71 25.06
CA ALA A 91 31.56 19.62 25.98
C ALA A 91 31.35 18.19 26.48
N ILE A 92 31.45 17.19 25.61
CA ILE A 92 31.35 15.77 25.98
C ILE A 92 32.51 15.37 26.90
N GLN A 93 33.74 15.82 26.63
CA GLN A 93 34.88 15.56 27.50
C GLN A 93 34.72 16.22 28.88
N ALA A 94 34.14 17.42 28.95
CA ALA A 94 33.83 18.08 30.22
C ALA A 94 32.75 17.32 31.02
N VAL A 95 31.71 16.83 30.34
CA VAL A 95 30.67 15.95 30.94
C VAL A 95 31.32 14.68 31.48
N HIS A 96 32.12 14.00 30.66
CA HIS A 96 32.80 12.77 31.04
C HIS A 96 33.71 12.98 32.25
N LYS A 97 34.54 14.03 32.25
CA LYS A 97 35.41 14.37 33.38
C LYS A 97 34.61 14.65 34.66
N THR A 98 33.51 15.40 34.57
CA THR A 98 32.65 15.71 35.73
C THR A 98 32.05 14.44 36.34
N VAL A 99 31.68 13.48 35.49
CA VAL A 99 31.14 12.16 35.89
C VAL A 99 32.24 11.27 36.49
N ASP A 100 33.42 11.22 35.87
CA ASP A 100 34.57 10.41 36.32
C ASP A 100 35.18 10.94 37.63
N ASP A 101 35.28 12.26 37.79
CA ASP A 101 35.78 12.91 39.01
C ASP A 101 34.81 12.76 40.19
N GLY A 102 33.63 12.16 39.99
CA GLY A 102 32.64 11.92 41.05
C GLY A 102 32.04 13.20 41.64
N SER A 103 32.23 14.35 40.98
CA SER A 103 31.78 15.69 41.40
C SER A 103 30.28 15.94 41.30
N LEU A 104 29.50 14.86 41.22
CA LEU A 104 28.05 14.86 41.27
C LEU A 104 27.63 15.12 42.72
N HIS A 105 27.05 16.29 43.00
CA HIS A 105 26.63 16.63 44.37
C HIS A 105 25.63 15.59 44.90
N LEU A 106 26.02 14.89 45.96
CA LEU A 106 25.06 14.17 46.78
C LEU A 106 24.19 15.23 47.45
N VAL A 107 22.91 15.27 47.10
CA VAL A 107 21.95 16.06 47.88
C VAL A 107 21.86 15.39 49.25
N ASN A 108 22.63 15.89 50.22
CA ASN A 108 22.12 15.93 51.58
C ASN A 108 20.80 16.68 51.46
N LYS A 109 19.68 15.97 51.51
CA LYS A 109 18.38 16.62 51.73
C LYS A 109 18.58 17.42 53.01
N LEU A 110 18.81 18.73 52.89
CA LEU A 110 18.54 19.63 53.98
C LEU A 110 17.08 19.34 54.31
N ASP A 111 16.86 18.80 55.49
CA ASP A 111 15.57 18.41 56.01
C ASP A 111 14.76 19.69 56.30
N ASN A 112 14.54 20.53 55.28
CA ASN A 112 13.49 21.52 55.26
C ASN A 112 12.18 20.78 54.98
N LYS A 113 11.85 19.84 55.88
CA LYS A 113 10.47 19.42 56.07
C LYS A 113 9.75 20.64 56.59
N TYR A 114 9.11 21.34 55.67
CA TYR A 114 7.96 22.15 56.05
C TYR A 114 7.07 21.29 56.95
N PRO A 115 6.49 21.84 58.02
CA PRO A 115 5.58 21.08 58.88
C PRO A 115 4.55 20.33 58.01
N PRO A 116 4.14 19.10 58.34
CA PRO A 116 3.31 18.25 57.47
C PRO A 116 2.03 18.92 56.92
N VAL A 117 1.52 19.94 57.60
CA VAL A 117 0.41 20.78 57.14
C VAL A 117 0.78 21.61 55.90
N ILE A 118 1.95 22.24 55.90
CA ILE A 118 2.43 23.08 54.80
C ILE A 118 2.82 22.22 53.59
N GLU A 119 3.42 21.04 53.82
CA GLU A 119 3.68 20.07 52.75
C GLU A 119 2.38 19.66 52.05
N ARG A 120 1.34 19.26 52.81
CA ARG A 120 0.01 18.95 52.24
C ARG A 120 -0.61 20.14 51.51
N ALA A 121 -0.42 21.36 51.99
CA ALA A 121 -0.92 22.57 51.34
C ALA A 121 -0.22 22.80 49.99
N HIS A 122 1.10 22.63 49.91
CA HIS A 122 1.87 22.72 48.66
C HIS A 122 1.47 21.62 47.67
N THR A 123 1.34 20.37 48.12
CA THR A 123 0.88 19.26 47.26
C THR A 123 -0.51 19.55 46.69
N ARG A 124 -1.44 20.07 47.50
CA ARG A 124 -2.77 20.46 47.00
C ARG A 124 -2.71 21.62 46.02
N LYS A 125 -1.88 22.63 46.26
CA LYS A 125 -1.69 23.76 45.34
C LYS A 125 -1.14 23.28 44.00
N GLN A 126 -0.17 22.37 44.01
CA GLN A 126 0.38 21.77 42.81
C GLN A 126 -0.65 20.93 42.07
N ALA A 127 -1.36 20.03 42.77
CA ALA A 127 -2.42 19.23 42.17
C ALA A 127 -3.54 20.08 41.56
N ALA A 128 -3.89 21.21 42.19
CA ALA A 128 -4.86 22.16 41.64
C ALA A 128 -4.35 22.84 40.35
N ALA A 129 -3.07 23.23 40.31
CA ALA A 129 -2.47 23.81 39.11
C ALA A 129 -2.38 22.80 37.96
N GLU A 130 -2.03 21.54 38.26
CA GLU A 130 -2.00 20.45 37.30
C GLU A 130 -3.42 20.14 36.77
N ALA A 131 -4.43 20.12 37.65
CA ALA A 131 -5.83 19.93 37.26
C ALA A 131 -6.33 21.05 36.34
N GLU A 132 -5.98 22.32 36.61
CA GLU A 132 -6.30 23.45 35.73
C GLU A 132 -5.60 23.32 34.37
N GLY A 133 -4.34 22.89 34.34
CA GLY A 133 -3.62 22.61 33.10
C GLY A 133 -4.27 21.50 32.27
N LEU A 134 -4.71 20.42 32.91
CA LEU A 134 -5.45 19.34 32.25
C LEU A 134 -6.83 19.81 31.75
N ARG A 135 -7.54 20.64 32.52
CA ARG A 135 -8.82 21.23 32.10
C ARG A 135 -8.66 22.07 30.84
N TRP A 136 -7.63 22.91 30.76
CA TRP A 136 -7.36 23.71 29.56
C TRP A 136 -7.02 22.84 28.34
N GLN A 137 -6.23 21.76 28.53
CA GLN A 137 -5.94 20.82 27.45
C GLN A 137 -7.20 20.10 26.95
N LEU A 138 -8.10 19.72 27.87
CA LEU A 138 -9.38 19.11 27.52
C LEU A 138 -10.24 20.07 26.70
N GLU A 139 -10.39 21.32 27.16
CA GLU A 139 -11.15 22.36 26.44
C GLU A 139 -10.58 22.61 25.04
N LYS A 140 -9.25 22.66 24.90
CA LYS A 140 -8.60 22.75 23.59
C LYS A 140 -8.98 21.57 22.69
N LYS A 141 -8.96 20.34 23.22
CA LYS A 141 -9.33 19.13 22.46
C LYS A 141 -10.81 19.08 22.11
N GLU A 142 -11.69 19.58 22.96
CA GLU A 142 -13.12 19.72 22.67
C GLU A 142 -13.35 20.71 21.52
N ASN A 143 -12.66 21.85 21.52
CA ASN A 143 -12.72 22.83 20.44
C ASN A 143 -12.19 22.25 19.12
N GLU A 144 -11.06 21.53 19.14
CA GLU A 144 -10.54 20.80 17.98
C GLU A 144 -11.57 19.78 17.46
N MET A 145 -12.22 19.03 18.35
CA MET A 145 -13.25 18.07 17.98
C MET A 145 -14.47 18.73 17.33
N VAL A 146 -14.93 19.86 17.85
CA VAL A 146 -16.04 20.63 17.28
C VAL A 146 -15.69 21.12 15.88
N GLU A 147 -14.48 21.63 15.67
CA GLU A 147 -14.05 22.11 14.36
C GLU A 147 -13.91 20.95 13.34
N LEU A 148 -13.33 19.83 13.76
CA LEU A 148 -13.27 18.61 12.93
C LEU A 148 -14.68 18.12 12.55
N LYS A 149 -15.65 18.18 13.46
CA LYS A 149 -17.06 17.84 13.16
C LYS A 149 -17.65 18.78 12.09
N LYS A 150 -17.35 20.08 12.13
CA LYS A 150 -17.79 21.03 11.07
C LYS A 150 -17.16 20.68 9.73
N VAL A 151 -15.86 20.39 9.69
CA VAL A 151 -15.15 19.99 8.47
C VAL A 151 -15.76 18.71 7.89
N ILE A 152 -16.02 17.70 8.73
CA ILE A 152 -16.67 16.46 8.30
C ILE A 152 -18.04 16.74 7.68
N LYS A 153 -18.87 17.57 8.34
CA LYS A 153 -20.19 17.93 7.80
C LYS A 153 -20.10 18.61 6.44
N ALA A 154 -19.20 19.59 6.29
CA ALA A 154 -18.96 20.25 5.01
C ALA A 154 -18.53 19.24 3.91
N ARG A 155 -17.66 18.28 4.26
CA ARG A 155 -17.24 17.24 3.31
C ARG A 155 -18.36 16.28 2.92
N ILE A 156 -19.29 15.96 3.83
CA ILE A 156 -20.48 15.16 3.51
C ILE A 156 -21.38 15.91 2.52
N ASP A 157 -21.55 17.22 2.72
CA ASP A 157 -22.33 18.07 1.82
C ASP A 157 -21.67 18.21 0.43
N ASP A 158 -20.34 18.33 0.38
CA ASP A 158 -19.54 18.32 -0.85
C ASP A 158 -19.71 17.01 -1.61
N VAL A 159 -19.55 15.86 -0.93
CA VAL A 159 -19.72 14.52 -1.52
C VAL A 159 -21.13 14.33 -2.07
N SER A 160 -22.15 14.79 -1.33
CA SER A 160 -23.54 14.73 -1.77
C SER A 160 -23.78 15.56 -3.04
N ASN A 161 -23.15 16.73 -3.14
CA ASN A 161 -23.17 17.56 -4.36
C ASN A 161 -22.48 16.86 -5.54
N TYR A 162 -21.30 16.26 -5.32
CA TYR A 162 -20.60 15.53 -6.38
C TYR A 162 -21.40 14.32 -6.85
N LYS A 163 -22.07 13.60 -5.94
CA LYS A 163 -22.95 12.49 -6.27
C LYS A 163 -24.11 12.95 -7.16
N LEU A 164 -24.77 14.06 -6.82
CA LEU A 164 -25.84 14.61 -7.67
C LEU A 164 -25.31 15.01 -9.06
N ARG A 165 -24.13 15.63 -9.13
CA ARG A 165 -23.51 15.97 -10.43
C ARG A 165 -23.18 14.74 -11.26
N LEU A 166 -22.72 13.66 -10.63
CA LEU A 166 -22.47 12.38 -11.29
C LEU A 166 -23.77 11.78 -11.83
N GLU A 167 -24.82 11.70 -11.01
CA GLU A 167 -26.14 11.21 -11.42
C GLU A 167 -26.71 12.01 -12.62
N MET A 168 -26.53 13.33 -12.63
CA MET A 168 -26.91 14.17 -13.77
C MET A 168 -26.08 13.89 -15.03
N ALA A 169 -24.78 13.61 -14.88
CA ALA A 169 -23.91 13.25 -16.01
C ALA A 169 -24.27 11.88 -16.57
N ASP A 170 -24.52 10.90 -15.71
CA ASP A 170 -24.95 9.56 -16.10
C ASP A 170 -26.30 9.61 -16.82
N ALA A 171 -27.26 10.40 -16.31
CA ALA A 171 -28.56 10.59 -16.98
C ALA A 171 -28.40 11.20 -18.39
N ARG A 172 -27.44 12.13 -18.58
CA ARG A 172 -27.14 12.71 -19.90
C ARG A 172 -26.49 11.69 -20.83
N LEU A 173 -25.57 10.87 -20.33
CA LEU A 173 -24.94 9.79 -21.10
C LEU A 173 -25.99 8.76 -21.54
N GLU A 174 -26.88 8.37 -20.63
CA GLU A 174 -27.98 7.44 -20.93
C GLU A 174 -28.93 8.02 -21.99
N GLN A 175 -29.24 9.31 -21.91
CA GLN A 175 -30.03 9.99 -22.94
C GLN A 175 -29.31 10.04 -24.30
N CYS A 176 -28.01 10.38 -24.31
CA CYS A 176 -27.21 10.40 -25.54
C CYS A 176 -27.14 9.01 -26.17
N SER A 177 -26.87 7.98 -25.35
CA SER A 177 -26.84 6.59 -25.79
C SER A 177 -28.15 6.16 -26.43
N LYS A 178 -29.30 6.54 -25.84
CA LYS A 178 -30.62 6.24 -26.43
C LYS A 178 -30.82 6.92 -27.79
N VAL A 179 -30.42 8.18 -27.90
CA VAL A 179 -30.51 8.93 -29.18
C VAL A 179 -29.60 8.30 -30.24
N ASP A 180 -28.38 7.92 -29.85
CA ASP A 180 -27.43 7.27 -30.76
C ASP A 180 -27.94 5.90 -31.21
N SER A 181 -28.48 5.07 -30.32
CA SER A 181 -29.11 3.79 -30.68
C SER A 181 -30.34 3.97 -31.59
N GLN A 182 -31.14 5.01 -31.41
CA GLN A 182 -32.24 5.34 -32.33
C GLN A 182 -31.73 5.75 -33.71
N ARG A 183 -30.64 6.54 -33.75
CA ARG A 183 -29.99 6.94 -35.01
C ARG A 183 -29.38 5.74 -35.73
N GLU A 184 -28.75 4.83 -34.99
CA GLU A 184 -28.18 3.59 -35.52
C GLU A 184 -29.26 2.70 -36.13
N THR A 185 -30.36 2.46 -35.42
CA THR A 185 -31.47 1.67 -35.95
C THR A 185 -32.11 2.30 -37.19
N HIS A 186 -32.26 3.63 -37.22
CA HIS A 186 -32.73 4.35 -38.41
C HIS A 186 -31.77 4.21 -39.60
N LEU A 187 -30.46 4.37 -39.38
CA LEU A 187 -29.46 4.20 -40.42
C LEU A 187 -29.41 2.75 -40.94
N GLN A 188 -29.52 1.77 -40.05
CA GLN A 188 -29.57 0.36 -40.43
C GLN A 188 -30.80 0.06 -41.29
N SER A 189 -31.98 0.54 -40.89
CA SER A 189 -33.20 0.44 -41.71
C SER A 189 -33.01 1.04 -43.10
N ARG A 190 -32.35 2.20 -43.17
CA ARG A 190 -32.07 2.87 -44.46
C ARG A 190 -31.08 2.07 -45.33
N ILE A 191 -30.08 1.45 -44.72
CA ILE A 191 -29.14 0.56 -45.42
C ILE A 191 -29.88 -0.66 -45.97
N ASP A 192 -30.77 -1.26 -45.18
CA ASP A 192 -31.55 -2.43 -45.58
C ASP A 192 -32.50 -2.10 -46.75
N GLU A 193 -33.18 -0.95 -46.70
CA GLU A 193 -33.99 -0.42 -47.80
C GLU A 193 -33.18 -0.25 -49.09
N LEU A 194 -32.01 0.39 -49.01
CA LEU A 194 -31.14 0.61 -50.17
C LEU A 194 -30.60 -0.71 -50.74
N ASN A 195 -30.29 -1.68 -49.90
CA ASN A 195 -29.86 -3.01 -50.32
C ASN A 195 -30.97 -3.77 -51.06
N ILE A 196 -32.21 -3.67 -50.57
CA ILE A 196 -33.38 -4.26 -51.24
C ILE A 196 -33.57 -3.62 -52.62
N GLU A 197 -33.54 -2.29 -52.70
CA GLU A 197 -33.68 -1.56 -53.96
C GLU A 197 -32.56 -1.90 -54.95
N LEU A 198 -31.30 -1.95 -54.49
CA LEU A 198 -30.17 -2.33 -55.31
C LEU A 198 -30.29 -3.76 -55.85
N LYS A 199 -30.76 -4.70 -55.01
CA LYS A 199 -31.02 -6.08 -55.44
C LYS A 199 -32.14 -6.16 -56.48
N LYS A 200 -33.20 -5.37 -56.30
CA LYS A 200 -34.30 -5.28 -57.26
C LYS A 200 -33.82 -4.74 -58.60
N GLN A 201 -33.09 -3.63 -58.61
CA GLN A 201 -32.51 -3.07 -59.83
C GLN A 201 -31.55 -4.04 -60.51
N LYS A 202 -30.71 -4.75 -59.73
CA LYS A 202 -29.83 -5.79 -60.28
C LYS A 202 -30.62 -6.89 -61.00
N ASN A 203 -31.71 -7.38 -60.40
CA ASN A 203 -32.58 -8.37 -61.02
C ASN A 203 -33.24 -7.83 -62.29
N GLU A 204 -33.75 -6.59 -62.28
CA GLU A 204 -34.35 -5.93 -63.45
C GLU A 204 -33.33 -5.80 -64.61
N TYR A 205 -32.06 -5.46 -64.30
CA TYR A 205 -30.99 -5.44 -65.29
C TYR A 205 -30.64 -6.83 -65.83
N GLU A 206 -30.59 -7.85 -64.98
CA GLU A 206 -30.35 -9.24 -65.39
C GLU A 206 -31.47 -9.75 -66.31
N GLU A 207 -32.75 -9.49 -65.98
CA GLU A 207 -33.90 -9.83 -66.82
C GLU A 207 -33.86 -9.13 -68.18
N THR A 208 -33.51 -7.84 -68.18
CA THR A 208 -33.35 -7.06 -69.43
C THR A 208 -32.20 -7.60 -70.28
N LEU A 209 -31.09 -7.96 -69.65
CA LEU A 209 -29.92 -8.52 -70.34
C LEU A 209 -30.24 -9.88 -70.97
N ASP A 210 -30.98 -10.75 -70.26
CA ASP A 210 -31.45 -12.04 -70.78
C ASP A 210 -32.43 -11.86 -71.96
N ALA A 211 -33.34 -10.88 -71.87
CA ALA A 211 -34.24 -10.55 -72.97
C ALA A 211 -33.47 -10.10 -74.23
N LEU A 212 -32.50 -9.19 -74.07
CA LEU A 212 -31.65 -8.73 -75.18
C LEU A 212 -30.80 -9.86 -75.77
N GLN A 213 -30.27 -10.77 -74.95
CA GLN A 213 -29.54 -11.94 -75.45
C GLN A 213 -30.43 -12.91 -76.22
N LYS A 214 -31.70 -13.03 -75.84
CA LYS A 214 -32.68 -13.85 -76.57
C LYS A 214 -33.01 -13.20 -77.92
N GLU A 215 -33.24 -11.89 -77.95
CA GLU A 215 -33.44 -11.14 -79.19
C GLU A 215 -32.22 -11.23 -80.12
N LEU A 216 -31.01 -11.13 -79.58
CA LEU A 216 -29.77 -11.31 -80.34
C LEU A 216 -29.71 -12.70 -80.99
N ARG A 217 -29.97 -13.77 -80.22
CA ARG A 217 -30.01 -15.14 -80.74
C ARG A 217 -31.08 -15.33 -81.81
N ASN A 218 -32.25 -14.73 -81.64
CA ASN A 218 -33.30 -14.76 -82.65
C ASN A 218 -32.88 -14.05 -83.93
N ALA A 219 -32.30 -12.85 -83.84
CA ALA A 219 -31.79 -12.09 -84.98
C ALA A 219 -30.63 -12.81 -85.70
N GLU A 220 -29.74 -13.46 -84.96
CA GLU A 220 -28.69 -14.32 -85.52
C GLU A 220 -29.29 -15.53 -86.25
N GLY A 221 -30.32 -16.15 -85.68
CA GLY A 221 -31.11 -17.22 -86.28
C GLY A 221 -31.74 -16.77 -87.60
N GLU A 222 -32.52 -15.69 -87.58
CA GLU A 222 -33.13 -15.09 -88.77
C GLU A 222 -32.10 -14.72 -89.83
N ASN A 223 -30.97 -14.13 -89.44
CA ASN A 223 -29.87 -13.81 -90.35
C ASN A 223 -29.25 -15.08 -90.97
N SER A 224 -29.11 -16.15 -90.18
CA SER A 224 -28.64 -17.45 -90.69
C SER A 224 -29.63 -18.07 -91.67
N GLU A 225 -30.93 -18.00 -91.39
CA GLU A 225 -32.00 -18.45 -92.28
C GLU A 225 -32.07 -17.63 -93.57
N LEU A 226 -31.89 -16.31 -93.48
CA LEU A 226 -31.82 -15.43 -94.64
C LEU A 226 -30.58 -15.74 -95.48
N LYS A 227 -29.42 -15.95 -94.85
CA LYS A 227 -28.20 -16.42 -95.54
C LYS A 227 -28.41 -17.78 -96.19
N GLU A 228 -29.11 -18.70 -95.54
CA GLU A 228 -29.42 -20.01 -96.11
C GLU A 228 -30.40 -19.88 -97.27
N ARG A 229 -31.48 -19.09 -97.13
CA ARG A 229 -32.44 -18.79 -98.20
C ARG A 229 -31.74 -18.11 -99.37
N ALA A 230 -30.83 -17.17 -99.12
CA ALA A 230 -29.98 -16.55 -100.13
C ALA A 230 -29.04 -17.58 -100.77
N LYS A 231 -28.37 -18.44 -100.01
CA LYS A 231 -27.56 -19.56 -100.52
C LYS A 231 -28.40 -20.55 -101.32
N ASN A 232 -29.64 -20.80 -100.95
CA ASN A 232 -30.58 -21.72 -101.61
C ASN A 232 -31.15 -21.10 -102.88
N MET A 233 -31.38 -19.78 -102.91
CA MET A 233 -31.68 -19.01 -104.12
C MET A 233 -30.47 -18.96 -105.06
N SER A 234 -29.28 -18.72 -104.52
CA SER A 234 -28.01 -18.77 -105.25
C SER A 234 -27.70 -20.19 -105.73
N LYS A 235 -28.03 -21.24 -104.96
CA LYS A 235 -28.01 -22.65 -105.38
C LYS A 235 -29.10 -22.95 -106.40
N LYS A 236 -30.29 -22.35 -106.36
CA LYS A 236 -31.28 -22.45 -107.45
C LYS A 236 -30.76 -21.81 -108.74
N ALA A 237 -29.92 -20.76 -108.65
CA ALA A 237 -29.18 -20.20 -109.77
C ALA A 237 -27.95 -21.04 -110.18
N LEU A 238 -27.27 -21.69 -109.23
CA LEU A 238 -26.09 -22.56 -109.44
C LEU A 238 -26.44 -24.03 -109.75
N LEU A 239 -27.69 -24.48 -109.57
CA LEU A 239 -28.20 -25.81 -109.94
C LEU A 239 -28.50 -25.91 -111.44
N GLN A 240 -28.28 -24.83 -112.19
CA GLN A 240 -28.01 -24.88 -113.63
C GLN A 240 -26.51 -25.15 -113.94
N GLY A 241 -25.66 -25.25 -112.92
CA GLY A 241 -24.21 -25.46 -113.02
C GLY A 241 -23.70 -26.50 -112.01
N ILE A 242 -24.14 -27.74 -112.19
CA ILE A 242 -23.37 -29.00 -112.05
C ILE A 242 -22.54 -29.22 -110.75
N GLN A 243 -23.03 -30.20 -109.98
CA GLN A 243 -22.34 -31.37 -109.38
C GLN A 243 -21.04 -31.23 -108.55
N SER A 244 -21.13 -31.88 -107.37
CA SER A 244 -20.12 -32.74 -106.71
C SER A 244 -19.32 -32.21 -105.50
N MET A 245 -19.58 -32.85 -104.34
CA MET A 245 -18.74 -33.32 -103.21
C MET A 245 -17.48 -32.53 -102.75
N GLU A 246 -16.99 -32.57 -101.51
CA GLU A 246 -17.40 -32.85 -100.12
C GLU A 246 -16.11 -32.68 -99.25
N LYS A 247 -16.20 -32.06 -98.04
CA LYS A 247 -15.31 -32.13 -96.81
C LYS A 247 -13.80 -31.81 -96.89
N ASP A 248 -13.05 -31.38 -95.85
CA ASP A 248 -13.24 -31.03 -94.42
C ASP A 248 -12.00 -30.26 -93.89
N ARG A 249 -12.19 -29.42 -92.84
CA ARG A 249 -11.34 -29.02 -91.65
C ARG A 249 -9.79 -29.01 -91.71
N ALA A 250 -9.01 -28.25 -90.93
CA ALA A 250 -9.06 -27.04 -90.09
C ALA A 250 -7.64 -26.81 -89.47
N ALA A 251 -7.25 -25.54 -89.30
CA ALA A 251 -6.36 -24.95 -88.26
C ALA A 251 -4.81 -25.15 -88.18
N SER A 252 -4.15 -24.05 -87.83
CA SER A 252 -2.75 -23.79 -87.38
C SER A 252 -2.80 -22.59 -86.40
N PRO A 253 -1.75 -22.15 -85.65
CA PRO A 253 -0.57 -22.82 -85.05
C PRO A 253 -0.24 -22.32 -83.60
N SER A 254 0.99 -22.59 -83.12
CA SER A 254 1.77 -22.07 -81.94
C SER A 254 1.67 -22.90 -80.64
N ARG A 255 2.72 -23.48 -80.04
CA ARG A 255 4.16 -23.20 -79.77
C ARG A 255 4.40 -22.30 -78.55
N GLY A 256 4.56 -22.93 -77.38
CA GLY A 256 5.13 -22.39 -76.14
C GLY A 256 6.45 -23.09 -75.79
N THR A 257 7.21 -22.45 -74.89
CA THR A 257 8.68 -22.45 -74.73
C THR A 257 9.31 -23.57 -73.88
N ASN A 258 10.62 -23.75 -74.08
CA ASN A 258 11.56 -24.67 -73.44
C ASN A 258 11.93 -24.32 -71.97
N PRO A 259 12.58 -25.26 -71.24
CA PRO A 259 12.99 -25.17 -69.83
C PRO A 259 14.39 -24.58 -69.63
N SER A 260 14.75 -24.23 -68.39
CA SER A 260 16.17 -24.02 -68.02
C SER A 260 16.47 -24.58 -66.63
N VAL A 261 17.40 -25.52 -66.65
CA VAL A 261 18.17 -26.07 -65.53
C VAL A 261 19.29 -25.08 -65.20
N ARG A 262 19.53 -24.80 -63.91
CA ARG A 262 20.92 -24.59 -63.46
C ARG A 262 21.09 -24.96 -61.98
N ASN A 263 22.06 -25.84 -61.82
CA ASN A 263 22.68 -26.41 -60.64
C ASN A 263 23.84 -25.49 -60.22
N GLU A 264 23.99 -25.14 -58.94
CA GLU A 264 25.30 -24.78 -58.37
C GLU A 264 25.38 -25.22 -56.90
N ARG A 265 26.28 -26.18 -56.64
CA ARG A 265 26.84 -26.50 -55.32
C ARG A 265 28.20 -25.83 -55.20
N GLY A 266 28.48 -25.28 -54.03
CA GLY A 266 29.83 -25.32 -53.47
C GLY A 266 30.29 -24.05 -52.77
N ALA A 267 30.10 -23.97 -51.44
CA ALA A 267 30.91 -23.11 -50.54
C ALA A 267 30.75 -23.45 -49.03
N ASN A 268 30.65 -24.73 -48.61
CA ASN A 268 30.23 -25.04 -47.23
C ASN A 268 31.32 -25.53 -46.25
N SER A 269 32.61 -25.40 -46.56
CA SER A 269 33.66 -25.94 -45.68
C SER A 269 34.27 -24.92 -44.71
N ALA A 270 34.30 -23.64 -45.06
CA ALA A 270 34.93 -22.60 -44.23
C ALA A 270 33.97 -22.05 -43.16
N GLU A 271 32.68 -21.94 -43.47
CA GLU A 271 31.65 -21.49 -42.53
C GLU A 271 31.42 -22.51 -41.40
N MET A 272 31.57 -23.81 -41.67
CA MET A 272 31.36 -24.86 -40.68
C MET A 272 32.40 -24.83 -39.55
N ALA A 273 33.67 -24.53 -39.87
CA ALA A 273 34.74 -24.42 -38.87
C ALA A 273 34.60 -23.17 -37.98
N ILE A 274 34.08 -22.07 -38.52
CA ILE A 274 33.82 -20.83 -37.75
C ILE A 274 32.66 -21.07 -36.77
N LEU A 275 31.60 -21.76 -37.22
CA LEU A 275 30.47 -22.11 -36.37
C LEU A 275 30.85 -23.09 -35.25
N GLU A 276 31.73 -24.06 -35.50
CA GLU A 276 32.25 -24.96 -34.47
C GLU A 276 33.05 -24.22 -33.40
N ASN A 277 33.93 -23.28 -33.78
CA ASN A 277 34.67 -22.47 -32.81
C ASN A 277 33.75 -21.57 -31.97
N GLN A 278 32.74 -20.94 -32.59
CA GLN A 278 31.73 -20.15 -31.87
C GLN A 278 30.90 -21.00 -30.89
N LEU A 279 30.59 -22.25 -31.25
CA LEU A 279 29.89 -23.18 -30.37
C LEU A 279 30.73 -23.55 -29.14
N VAL A 280 32.02 -23.80 -29.32
CA VAL A 280 32.93 -24.12 -28.20
C VAL A 280 33.07 -22.94 -27.24
N GLU A 281 33.16 -21.73 -27.78
CA GLU A 281 33.30 -20.51 -26.98
C GLU A 281 32.03 -20.18 -26.17
N THR A 282 30.85 -20.37 -26.78
CA THR A 282 29.56 -20.21 -26.09
C THR A 282 29.34 -21.26 -25.00
N LEU A 283 29.72 -22.52 -25.24
CA LEU A 283 29.67 -23.59 -24.23
C LEU A 283 30.60 -23.31 -23.04
N ASN A 284 31.80 -22.79 -23.28
CA ASN A 284 32.74 -22.41 -22.23
C ASN A 284 32.25 -21.20 -21.43
N SER A 285 31.59 -20.24 -22.07
CA SER A 285 30.94 -19.12 -21.40
C SER A 285 29.79 -19.60 -20.50
N LEU A 286 28.90 -20.46 -21.02
CA LEU A 286 27.80 -21.05 -20.27
C LEU A 286 28.29 -21.85 -19.04
N ARG A 287 29.39 -22.58 -19.17
CA ARG A 287 29.99 -23.34 -18.06
C ARG A 287 30.51 -22.42 -16.95
N ARG A 288 31.12 -21.29 -17.30
CA ARG A 288 31.60 -20.28 -16.34
C ARG A 288 30.44 -19.62 -15.60
N THR A 289 29.43 -19.14 -16.31
CA THR A 289 28.25 -18.49 -15.71
C THR A 289 27.46 -19.46 -14.83
N THR A 290 27.36 -20.73 -15.22
CA THR A 290 26.72 -21.78 -14.40
C THR A 290 27.47 -22.01 -13.09
N MET A 291 28.80 -21.96 -13.09
CA MET A 291 29.60 -22.07 -11.86
C MET A 291 29.48 -20.83 -10.97
N GLU A 292 29.45 -19.64 -11.54
CA GLU A 292 29.23 -18.38 -10.80
C GLU A 292 27.83 -18.36 -10.16
N MET A 293 26.80 -18.77 -10.89
CA MET A 293 25.45 -18.92 -10.34
C MET A 293 25.39 -19.93 -9.19
N ARG A 294 26.13 -21.04 -9.28
CA ARG A 294 26.22 -22.02 -8.17
C ARG A 294 26.93 -21.43 -6.95
N LYS A 295 28.02 -20.69 -7.15
CA LYS A 295 28.72 -19.97 -6.06
C LYS A 295 27.81 -18.93 -5.41
N ALA A 296 27.08 -18.15 -6.20
CA ALA A 296 26.12 -17.17 -5.70
C ALA A 296 24.95 -17.80 -4.93
N LYS A 297 24.43 -18.95 -5.39
CA LYS A 297 23.41 -19.72 -4.67
C LYS A 297 23.94 -20.27 -3.33
N ALA A 298 25.17 -20.77 -3.31
CA ALA A 298 25.81 -21.26 -2.09
C ALA A 298 26.04 -20.12 -1.07
N THR A 299 26.52 -18.95 -1.50
CA THR A 299 26.65 -17.79 -0.61
C THR A 299 25.30 -17.30 -0.10
N ASN A 300 24.25 -17.36 -0.93
CA ASN A 300 22.90 -16.96 -0.53
C ASN A 300 22.29 -17.94 0.49
N SER A 301 22.65 -19.23 0.46
CA SER A 301 22.19 -20.21 1.45
C SER A 301 22.88 -20.11 2.82
N VAL A 302 24.02 -19.41 2.90
CA VAL A 302 24.77 -19.21 4.16
C VAL A 302 24.32 -17.93 4.88
N LEU A 303 23.65 -17.03 4.18
CA LEU A 303 23.05 -15.84 4.78
C LEU A 303 21.71 -16.21 5.42
N ALA A 304 21.50 -15.78 6.67
CA ALA A 304 20.20 -15.90 7.31
C ALA A 304 19.14 -15.21 6.44
N PRO A 305 17.91 -15.74 6.34
CA PRO A 305 16.84 -15.09 5.61
C PRO A 305 16.67 -13.66 6.12
N LEU A 306 16.83 -12.67 5.24
CA LEU A 306 16.56 -11.28 5.56
C LEU A 306 15.06 -11.14 5.85
N ALA A 307 14.72 -11.13 7.13
CA ALA A 307 13.39 -10.75 7.58
C ALA A 307 13.24 -9.24 7.40
N VAL A 308 12.61 -8.83 6.30
CA VAL A 308 12.18 -7.45 6.11
C VAL A 308 11.11 -7.17 7.16
N ALA A 309 11.36 -6.22 8.06
CA ALA A 309 10.36 -5.77 9.00
C ALA A 309 9.12 -5.26 8.23
N ASN A 310 7.93 -5.67 8.64
CA ASN A 310 6.67 -5.14 8.11
C ASN A 310 6.44 -3.65 8.50
N SER A 311 7.47 -2.93 8.97
CA SER A 311 7.37 -1.50 9.26
C SER A 311 7.42 -0.71 7.96
N VAL A 312 6.24 -0.20 7.60
CA VAL A 312 5.94 0.47 6.34
C VAL A 312 6.53 1.88 6.30
N CYS A 313 7.19 2.25 5.19
CA CYS A 313 7.47 3.62 4.80
C CYS A 313 6.63 3.98 3.57
N GLY A 314 5.69 4.92 3.70
CA GLY A 314 5.00 5.58 2.60
C GLY A 314 3.53 5.21 2.34
N PRO A 315 2.76 6.09 1.67
CA PRO A 315 1.30 5.99 1.53
C PRO A 315 0.80 4.84 0.64
N PHE A 316 1.59 4.37 -0.33
CA PHE A 316 1.21 3.27 -1.23
C PHE A 316 1.32 1.88 -0.58
N SER A 317 2.12 1.75 0.47
CA SER A 317 2.27 0.50 1.22
C SER A 317 1.21 0.34 2.31
N LEU A 318 0.55 1.44 2.73
CA LEU A 318 -0.61 1.40 3.63
C LEU A 318 -1.82 0.72 2.95
N THR A 319 -1.99 0.88 1.63
CA THR A 319 -3.09 0.25 0.89
C THR A 319 -2.90 -1.26 0.72
N GLU A 320 -1.66 -1.76 0.65
CA GLU A 320 -1.37 -3.20 0.58
C GLU A 320 -1.48 -3.87 1.98
N SER A 321 -1.11 -3.16 3.05
CA SER A 321 -1.29 -3.66 4.43
C SER A 321 -2.76 -3.70 4.86
N VAL A 322 -3.60 -2.77 4.37
CA VAL A 322 -5.05 -2.76 4.62
C VAL A 322 -5.76 -3.96 3.97
N LYS A 323 -5.15 -4.60 2.96
CA LYS A 323 -5.66 -5.85 2.35
C LYS A 323 -5.31 -7.12 3.15
N ARG A 324 -4.38 -7.06 4.10
CA ARG A 324 -4.07 -8.14 5.06
C ARG A 324 -4.75 -7.91 6.41
N ARG A 325 -5.96 -7.37 6.41
CA ARG A 325 -6.76 -7.29 7.64
C ARG A 325 -7.30 -8.69 7.93
N ASP A 326 -6.75 -9.29 8.97
CA ASP A 326 -7.20 -10.59 9.45
C ASP A 326 -8.59 -10.43 10.05
N SER A 327 -9.61 -10.80 9.28
CA SER A 327 -11.02 -10.62 9.66
C SER A 327 -11.39 -11.36 10.95
N GLN A 328 -10.68 -12.44 11.28
CA GLN A 328 -10.87 -13.17 12.52
C GLN A 328 -10.31 -12.37 13.70
N LEU A 329 -9.14 -11.76 13.55
CA LEU A 329 -8.56 -10.89 14.58
C LEU A 329 -9.38 -9.61 14.76
N GLU A 330 -9.85 -8.99 13.68
CA GLU A 330 -10.73 -7.82 13.73
C GLU A 330 -12.04 -8.12 14.47
N ALA A 331 -12.63 -9.30 14.25
CA ALA A 331 -13.84 -9.71 14.95
C ALA A 331 -13.60 -9.90 16.46
N ILE A 332 -12.44 -10.45 16.84
CA ILE A 332 -12.04 -10.61 18.26
C ILE A 332 -11.76 -9.24 18.89
N GLU A 333 -11.08 -8.35 18.18
CA GLU A 333 -10.79 -6.98 18.64
C GLU A 333 -12.07 -6.16 18.84
N TRP A 334 -13.03 -6.29 17.91
CA TRP A 334 -14.33 -5.64 18.03
C TRP A 334 -15.11 -6.16 19.25
N GLU A 335 -15.16 -7.48 19.45
CA GLU A 335 -15.81 -8.09 20.61
C GLU A 335 -15.16 -7.66 21.93
N ALA A 336 -13.82 -7.65 22.00
CA ALA A 336 -13.08 -7.16 23.15
C ALA A 336 -13.39 -5.68 23.45
N SER A 337 -13.50 -4.86 22.41
CA SER A 337 -13.86 -3.44 22.53
C SER A 337 -15.28 -3.25 23.05
N GLN A 338 -16.25 -4.08 22.63
CA GLN A 338 -17.60 -4.05 23.17
C GLN A 338 -17.63 -4.47 24.64
N LEU A 339 -16.95 -5.55 24.98
CA LEU A 339 -16.87 -6.04 26.37
C LEU A 339 -16.22 -5.01 27.30
N SER A 340 -15.18 -4.30 26.84
CA SER A 340 -14.54 -3.22 27.61
C SER A 340 -15.49 -2.04 27.87
N ARG A 341 -16.39 -1.70 26.93
CA ARG A 341 -17.42 -0.68 27.15
C ARG A 341 -18.50 -1.13 28.13
N GLU A 342 -18.83 -2.42 28.13
CA GLU A 342 -19.83 -3.03 29.02
C GLU A 342 -19.30 -3.23 30.45
N GLU A 343 -17.98 -3.34 30.64
CA GLU A 343 -17.31 -3.60 31.94
C GLU A 343 -17.82 -2.70 33.08
N SER A 344 -17.97 -1.40 32.81
CA SER A 344 -18.43 -0.43 33.82
C SER A 344 -19.81 -0.75 34.40
N ARG A 345 -20.69 -1.47 33.68
CA ARG A 345 -22.02 -1.86 34.16
C ARG A 345 -21.97 -2.95 35.23
N TYR A 346 -20.87 -3.69 35.27
CA TYR A 346 -20.68 -4.86 36.12
C TYR A 346 -19.57 -4.66 37.16
N ALA A 347 -18.99 -3.46 37.24
CA ALA A 347 -17.96 -3.12 38.22
C ALA A 347 -18.49 -3.08 39.67
N PHE A 348 -19.66 -2.48 39.90
CA PHE A 348 -20.31 -2.45 41.20
C PHE A 348 -21.84 -2.35 41.08
N PHE A 349 -22.56 -2.99 42.01
CA PHE A 349 -24.01 -2.88 42.12
C PHE A 349 -24.41 -1.56 42.78
N THR A 350 -25.34 -0.83 42.16
CA THR A 350 -25.91 0.41 42.73
C THR A 350 -27.35 0.16 43.18
N PRO A 351 -27.65 0.19 44.49
CA PRO A 351 -29.01 0.04 45.00
C PRO A 351 -29.93 1.17 44.53
N ASN A 352 -31.19 0.84 44.24
CA ASN A 352 -32.20 1.84 43.90
C ASN A 352 -32.86 2.40 45.16
N GLN A 353 -32.70 3.70 45.40
CA GLN A 353 -33.19 4.40 46.59
C GLN A 353 -34.73 4.42 46.69
N THR A 354 -35.45 4.22 45.59
CA THR A 354 -36.92 4.22 45.58
C THR A 354 -37.54 2.85 45.87
N LYS A 355 -36.72 1.79 45.97
CA LYS A 355 -37.16 0.42 46.18
C LYS A 355 -36.93 -0.04 47.62
N SER A 356 -37.76 -0.98 48.07
CA SER A 356 -37.56 -1.64 49.37
C SER A 356 -36.28 -2.47 49.38
N TRP A 357 -35.83 -2.85 50.58
CA TRP A 357 -34.65 -3.69 50.74
C TRP A 357 -34.79 -5.04 50.02
N LYS A 358 -35.95 -5.70 50.11
CA LYS A 358 -36.21 -6.99 49.44
C LYS A 358 -36.12 -6.87 47.92
N GLU A 359 -36.70 -5.82 47.35
CA GLU A 359 -36.64 -5.58 45.90
C GLU A 359 -35.24 -5.21 45.42
N ASN A 360 -34.43 -4.53 46.25
CA ASN A 360 -33.03 -4.28 45.94
C ASN A 360 -32.17 -5.54 46.01
N GLU A 361 -32.52 -6.49 46.88
CA GLU A 361 -31.83 -7.78 46.96
C GLU A 361 -32.14 -8.65 45.73
N GLU A 362 -33.39 -8.67 45.26
CA GLU A 362 -33.75 -9.31 43.99
C GLU A 362 -33.01 -8.69 42.79
N LEU A 363 -32.85 -7.36 42.78
CA LEU A 363 -32.06 -6.66 41.77
C LEU A 363 -30.57 -7.02 41.86
N ARG A 364 -30.03 -7.18 43.07
CA ARG A 364 -28.64 -7.61 43.29
C ARG A 364 -28.41 -9.02 42.77
N ASP A 365 -29.32 -9.95 43.05
CA ASP A 365 -29.25 -11.32 42.54
C ASP A 365 -29.31 -11.36 41.02
N LYS A 366 -30.18 -10.55 40.42
CA LYS A 366 -30.22 -10.39 38.96
C LYS A 366 -28.91 -9.82 38.42
N TRP A 367 -28.38 -8.76 39.04
CA TRP A 367 -27.11 -8.17 38.65
C TRP A 367 -25.94 -9.16 38.77
N ASN A 368 -25.92 -10.00 39.80
CA ASN A 368 -24.90 -11.05 39.96
C ASN A 368 -24.97 -12.07 38.80
N LYS A 369 -26.17 -12.54 38.45
CA LYS A 369 -26.37 -13.45 37.31
C LYS A 369 -25.91 -12.82 35.99
N ASP A 370 -26.28 -11.56 35.76
CA ASP A 370 -25.89 -10.82 34.56
C ASP A 370 -24.36 -10.60 34.51
N ARG A 371 -23.73 -10.33 35.66
CA ARG A 371 -22.27 -10.22 35.78
C ARG A 371 -21.58 -11.54 35.48
N ASP A 372 -22.08 -12.66 36.00
CA ASP A 372 -21.48 -13.97 35.76
C ASP A 372 -21.56 -14.34 34.26
N LEU A 373 -22.67 -14.00 33.60
CA LEU A 373 -22.81 -14.13 32.15
C LEU A 373 -21.81 -13.23 31.38
N PHE A 374 -21.62 -11.99 31.84
CA PHE A 374 -20.61 -11.09 31.27
C PHE A 374 -19.19 -11.67 31.40
N LEU A 375 -18.82 -12.16 32.59
CA LEU A 375 -17.51 -12.80 32.83
C LEU A 375 -17.31 -14.04 31.95
N PHE A 376 -18.36 -14.83 31.75
CA PHE A 376 -18.33 -15.96 30.81
C PHE A 376 -18.04 -15.50 29.37
N ARG A 377 -18.68 -14.43 28.90
CA ARG A 377 -18.40 -13.84 27.57
C ARG A 377 -16.96 -13.37 27.44
N VAL A 378 -16.43 -12.68 28.46
CA VAL A 378 -15.01 -12.27 28.50
C VAL A 378 -14.08 -13.46 28.38
N GLN A 379 -14.37 -14.55 29.11
CA GLN A 379 -13.57 -15.77 29.03
C GLN A 379 -13.64 -16.43 27.65
N CYS A 380 -14.80 -16.46 27.01
CA CYS A 380 -14.95 -16.97 25.63
C CYS A 380 -14.14 -16.15 24.62
N CYS A 381 -14.19 -14.82 24.71
CA CYS A 381 -13.39 -13.93 23.87
C CYS A 381 -11.89 -14.18 24.06
N ARG A 382 -11.44 -14.35 25.32
CA ARG A 382 -10.05 -14.68 25.65
C ARG A 382 -9.61 -16.04 25.08
N ASN A 383 -10.45 -17.06 25.19
CA ASN A 383 -10.15 -18.38 24.64
C ASN A 383 -10.02 -18.34 23.11
N ARG A 384 -10.89 -17.61 22.41
CA ARG A 384 -10.80 -17.42 20.96
C ARG A 384 -9.51 -16.71 20.54
N LEU A 385 -9.07 -15.72 21.31
CA LEU A 385 -7.79 -15.05 21.09
C LEU A 385 -6.60 -16.01 21.30
N ASN A 386 -6.63 -16.81 22.36
CA ASN A 386 -5.61 -17.83 22.61
C ASN A 386 -5.54 -18.85 21.46
N GLU A 387 -6.68 -19.34 20.98
CA GLU A 387 -6.76 -20.28 19.86
C GLU A 387 -6.23 -19.68 18.56
N TYR A 388 -6.61 -18.43 18.27
CA TYR A 388 -6.11 -17.68 17.13
C TYR A 388 -4.58 -17.56 17.18
N TRP A 389 -4.05 -17.16 18.35
CA TRP A 389 -2.60 -17.04 18.57
C TRP A 389 -1.88 -18.37 18.38
N ALA A 390 -2.37 -19.45 18.99
CA ALA A 390 -1.77 -20.77 18.90
C ALA A 390 -1.69 -21.31 17.46
N ARG A 391 -2.69 -20.97 16.61
CA ARG A 391 -2.70 -21.36 15.19
C ARG A 391 -1.72 -20.53 14.35
N ASN A 392 -1.64 -19.23 14.58
CA ASN A 392 -0.85 -18.32 13.75
C ASN A 392 0.60 -18.15 14.21
N HIS A 393 0.89 -18.49 15.46
CA HIS A 393 2.21 -18.40 16.07
C HIS A 393 2.59 -19.70 16.78
N PRO A 394 2.79 -20.81 16.03
CA PRO A 394 3.12 -22.11 16.62
C PRO A 394 4.45 -22.05 17.37
N GLY A 395 4.47 -22.54 18.61
CA GLY A 395 5.67 -22.57 19.46
C GLY A 395 6.01 -21.26 20.16
N ILE A 396 5.21 -20.20 19.97
CA ILE A 396 5.38 -18.92 20.67
C ILE A 396 4.27 -18.81 21.73
N GLU A 397 4.66 -18.74 23.00
CA GLU A 397 3.69 -18.52 24.08
C GLU A 397 2.99 -17.17 23.91
N MET A 398 1.70 -17.12 24.27
CA MET A 398 0.94 -15.88 24.15
C MET A 398 1.54 -14.78 25.04
N PRO A 399 1.76 -13.56 24.51
CA PRO A 399 2.33 -12.47 25.27
C PRO A 399 1.47 -12.13 26.50
N GLN A 400 2.02 -12.32 27.68
CA GLN A 400 1.41 -11.84 28.92
C GLN A 400 1.77 -10.36 29.09
N LEU A 401 0.89 -9.47 28.61
CA LEU A 401 1.07 -8.01 28.70
C LEU A 401 1.08 -7.48 30.15
N ILE A 402 0.58 -8.29 31.10
CA ILE A 402 0.63 -8.01 32.53
C ILE A 402 1.23 -9.23 33.20
N ARG A 403 2.44 -9.10 33.76
CA ARG A 403 2.94 -10.02 34.78
C ARG A 403 2.06 -9.85 36.01
N ILE A 404 0.90 -10.51 36.01
CA ILE A 404 0.23 -10.82 37.26
C ILE A 404 1.09 -11.92 37.84
N GLU A 405 2.05 -11.56 38.69
CA GLU A 405 2.68 -12.54 39.58
C GLU A 405 1.52 -13.31 40.19
N LYS A 406 1.48 -14.64 39.95
CA LYS A 406 0.54 -15.50 40.65
C LYS A 406 0.72 -15.14 42.11
N LYS A 407 -0.29 -14.50 42.71
CA LYS A 407 -0.25 -14.16 44.13
C LYS A 407 -0.02 -15.50 44.82
N GLN A 408 1.21 -15.74 45.25
CA GLN A 408 1.50 -16.89 46.09
C GLN A 408 0.45 -16.80 47.19
N ARG A 409 -0.29 -17.87 47.45
CA ARG A 409 -1.05 -17.94 48.69
C ARG A 409 0.00 -17.78 49.77
N VAL A 410 0.09 -16.59 50.34
CA VAL A 410 1.15 -16.24 51.30
C VAL A 410 0.94 -17.03 52.59
N PHE A 411 -0.27 -17.58 52.80
CA PHE A 411 -0.60 -18.37 53.97
C PHE A 411 -1.39 -19.61 53.57
N ASP A 412 -1.00 -20.74 54.15
CA ASP A 412 -1.75 -21.98 54.14
C ASP A 412 -3.08 -21.75 54.88
N GLU A 413 -4.20 -22.31 54.42
CA GLU A 413 -5.53 -22.07 55.02
C GLU A 413 -5.61 -22.50 56.50
N SER A 414 -4.68 -23.37 56.90
CA SER A 414 -4.42 -23.81 58.27
C SER A 414 -3.91 -22.69 59.20
N GLU A 415 -3.28 -21.63 58.66
CA GLU A 415 -2.74 -20.49 59.41
C GLU A 415 -3.73 -19.32 59.58
N LEU A 416 -4.93 -19.41 59.00
CA LEU A 416 -6.03 -18.46 59.16
C LEU A 416 -7.02 -18.87 60.27
N ASN A 417 -6.61 -19.76 61.17
CA ASN A 417 -7.35 -20.07 62.38
C ASN A 417 -7.31 -18.89 63.37
N ILE A 418 -8.39 -18.59 64.08
CA ILE A 418 -8.45 -17.60 65.18
C ILE A 418 -7.36 -17.83 66.23
N ASN A 419 -6.94 -19.09 66.41
CA ASN A 419 -5.88 -19.47 67.33
C ASN A 419 -4.45 -19.38 66.74
N SER A 420 -4.31 -19.06 65.46
CA SER A 420 -3.02 -18.93 64.78
C SER A 420 -2.24 -17.73 65.28
N SER A 421 -0.92 -17.90 65.42
CA SER A 421 0.00 -16.82 65.77
C SER A 421 -0.04 -15.67 64.74
N THR A 422 -0.31 -16.00 63.47
CA THR A 422 -0.45 -15.04 62.37
C THR A 422 -1.69 -14.18 62.55
N PHE A 423 -2.82 -14.77 62.91
CA PHE A 423 -4.07 -14.04 63.20
C PHE A 423 -3.93 -13.11 64.41
N LYS A 424 -3.34 -13.61 65.50
CA LYS A 424 -3.08 -12.82 66.72
C LYS A 424 -2.14 -11.65 66.45
N ASN A 425 -1.10 -11.83 65.63
CA ASN A 425 -0.20 -10.75 65.22
C ASN A 425 -0.90 -9.67 64.37
N ILE A 426 -1.82 -10.07 63.49
CA ILE A 426 -2.62 -9.14 62.71
C ILE A 426 -3.56 -8.35 63.62
N CYS A 427 -4.32 -9.02 64.49
CA CYS A 427 -5.22 -8.35 65.43
C CYS A 427 -4.46 -7.39 66.37
N SER A 428 -3.29 -7.80 66.87
CA SER A 428 -2.42 -6.95 67.69
C SER A 428 -1.95 -5.70 66.94
N LYS A 429 -1.51 -5.83 65.68
CA LYS A 429 -1.14 -4.68 64.83
C LYS A 429 -2.29 -3.70 64.61
N TRP A 430 -3.52 -4.20 64.64
CA TRP A 430 -4.75 -3.43 64.39
C TRP A 430 -5.44 -3.01 65.70
N GLY A 431 -4.82 -3.25 66.86
CA GLY A 431 -5.35 -2.85 68.17
C GLY A 431 -6.58 -3.64 68.63
N ILE A 432 -6.84 -4.81 68.05
CA ILE A 432 -7.96 -5.68 68.40
C ILE A 432 -7.48 -6.72 69.43
N ALA A 433 -8.09 -6.74 70.61
CA ALA A 433 -7.80 -7.73 71.63
C ALA A 433 -8.38 -9.10 71.22
N THR A 434 -7.53 -10.08 71.00
CA THR A 434 -7.93 -11.48 70.79
C THR A 434 -8.00 -12.18 72.15
N ALA A 435 -9.16 -12.80 72.46
CA ALA A 435 -9.39 -13.53 73.71
C ALA A 435 -8.58 -14.83 73.81
#